data_AF-A0A9P5C2E7-F1
#
_entry.id   AF-A0A9P5C2E7-F1
#
_cell.length_a   1.000
_cell.length_b   1.000
_cell.length_c   1.000
_cell.angle_alpha   90.00
_cell.angle_beta   90.00
_cell.angle_gamma   90.00
#
_symmetry.space_group_name_H-M   'P 1'
#
loop_
_entity.id
_entity.type
_entity.pdbx_description
1 polymer ?
#
loop_
_entity_poly.entity_id
_entity_poly.type
_entity_poly.pdbx_seq_one_letter_code
_entity_poly.pdbx_strand_id
1 'polypeptide(L)'
;MASTSAEAYGLPSNAPPFIEERPLGEPSRFAIFHTVPMDKRSRQRLEKLINRVGSGDANHSKLAPTPDFTGCSLRDMCNHFIAVRESDESVQPFYFIVTDNANFQTEGVLGICLDCNNGGDGDVGVARCPVDMVDGRGAGLYYGLAEWEETQEAEQLEYGPDQDPEQERDTRPGPVQLRSTYGSYSLVEKGELAVLHLRSLSMGADSLSCTYQSNVGFVVA
;
A
#
# COMPACT_ATOMS: atom_id res chain seq x y z
N MET A 1 -2.98 -6.63 27.08
CA MET A 1 -2.02 -6.40 25.97
C MET A 1 -2.01 -4.91 25.73
N ALA A 2 -0.83 -4.28 25.79
CA ALA A 2 -0.73 -2.83 25.82
C ALA A 2 -1.14 -2.26 24.46
N SER A 3 -2.24 -1.50 24.44
CA SER A 3 -2.64 -0.70 23.29
C SER A 3 -1.64 0.44 23.12
N THR A 4 -0.56 0.18 22.39
CA THR A 4 0.42 1.20 21.98
C THR A 4 0.27 1.40 20.49
N SER A 5 -0.69 2.22 20.05
CA SER A 5 -0.81 2.51 18.61
C SER A 5 -1.07 3.99 18.34
N ALA A 6 -2.19 4.59 18.74
CA ALA A 6 -2.47 6.01 18.47
C ALA A 6 -2.07 6.96 19.61
N GLU A 7 -2.34 6.58 20.86
CA GLU A 7 -2.19 7.46 22.03
C GLU A 7 -0.73 7.83 22.32
N ALA A 8 0.21 6.91 22.07
CA ALA A 8 1.64 7.16 22.24
C ALA A 8 2.15 8.30 21.33
N TYR A 9 1.47 8.52 20.20
CA TYR A 9 1.77 9.61 19.27
C TYR A 9 0.82 10.82 19.44
N GLY A 10 -0.02 10.81 20.49
CA GLY A 10 -0.99 11.87 20.76
C GLY A 10 -2.12 11.97 19.73
N LEU A 11 -2.35 10.91 18.95
CA LEU A 11 -3.45 10.85 17.98
C LEU A 11 -4.78 10.62 18.69
N PRO A 12 -5.91 11.07 18.09
CA PRO A 12 -7.23 10.71 18.61
C PRO A 12 -7.43 9.20 18.54
N SER A 13 -8.15 8.62 19.51
CA SER A 13 -8.48 7.19 19.49
C SER A 13 -9.42 6.84 18.33
N ASN A 14 -10.29 7.79 17.95
CA ASN A 14 -11.25 7.65 16.86
C ASN A 14 -11.14 8.80 15.86
N ALA A 15 -11.22 8.50 14.58
CA ALA A 15 -11.42 9.43 13.50
C ALA A 15 -12.92 9.55 13.18
N PRO A 16 -13.36 10.70 12.62
CA PRO A 16 -14.69 10.78 12.04
C PRO A 16 -14.87 9.70 10.96
N PRO A 17 -16.09 9.21 10.71
CA PRO A 17 -16.34 8.37 9.54
C PRO A 17 -16.02 9.15 8.27
N PHE A 18 -15.60 8.44 7.23
CA PHE A 18 -15.48 8.99 5.88
C PHE A 18 -16.61 8.44 5.02
N ILE A 19 -17.03 9.22 4.02
CA ILE A 19 -18.28 8.96 3.29
C ILE A 19 -18.10 7.87 2.24
N GLU A 20 -16.94 7.84 1.59
CA GLU A 20 -16.71 6.99 0.44
C GLU A 20 -15.26 6.51 0.39
N GLU A 21 -15.07 5.19 0.33
CA GLU A 21 -13.80 4.59 -0.06
C GLU A 21 -13.54 4.85 -1.53
N ARG A 22 -12.29 5.17 -1.88
CA ARG A 22 -11.91 5.40 -3.27
C ARG A 22 -11.13 4.20 -3.78
N PRO A 23 -11.38 3.73 -5.03
CA PRO A 23 -10.62 2.64 -5.63
C PRO A 23 -9.11 2.86 -5.54
N LEU A 24 -8.35 1.86 -5.10
CA LEU A 24 -6.90 1.89 -5.32
C LEU A 24 -6.63 1.61 -6.81
N GLY A 25 -5.77 2.42 -7.42
CA GLY A 25 -5.49 2.38 -8.85
C GLY A 25 -4.74 3.63 -9.28
N GLU A 26 -4.79 3.96 -10.58
CA GLU A 26 -4.31 5.27 -11.03
C GLU A 26 -5.40 6.34 -10.87
N PRO A 27 -5.06 7.50 -10.27
CA PRO A 27 -3.75 7.86 -9.69
C PRO A 27 -3.56 7.24 -8.30
N SER A 28 -2.30 6.96 -7.92
CA SER A 28 -1.87 6.57 -6.57
C SER A 28 -2.45 7.50 -5.50
N ARG A 29 -3.08 6.94 -4.45
CA ARG A 29 -3.95 7.67 -3.51
C ARG A 29 -3.47 7.70 -2.06
N PHE A 30 -2.58 6.82 -1.61
CA PHE A 30 -2.06 6.91 -0.26
C PHE A 30 -1.14 8.12 -0.13
N ALA A 31 -1.55 9.07 0.71
CA ALA A 31 -0.82 10.31 0.89
C ALA A 31 0.45 10.08 1.73
N ILE A 32 1.59 10.56 1.24
CA ILE A 32 2.86 10.54 1.97
C ILE A 32 3.14 11.92 2.54
N PHE A 33 3.37 11.97 3.86
CA PHE A 33 3.77 13.15 4.62
C PHE A 33 5.11 12.93 5.33
N HIS A 34 5.71 14.01 5.82
CA HIS A 34 6.90 13.95 6.68
C HIS A 34 6.86 15.01 7.78
N THR A 35 7.29 14.64 8.99
CA THR A 35 7.46 15.55 10.15
C THR A 35 8.91 15.93 10.43
N VAL A 36 9.84 15.36 9.64
CA VAL A 36 11.26 15.67 9.68
C VAL A 36 11.68 16.52 8.48
N PRO A 37 12.73 17.34 8.60
CA PRO A 37 13.24 18.12 7.47
C PRO A 37 13.70 17.20 6.33
N MET A 38 13.14 17.39 5.12
CA MET A 38 13.53 16.63 3.93
C MET A 38 13.71 17.55 2.73
N ASP A 39 14.84 17.40 2.03
CA ASP A 39 15.03 18.09 0.77
C ASP A 39 14.19 17.46 -0.37
N LYS A 40 14.15 18.12 -1.53
CA LYS A 40 13.39 17.64 -2.69
C LYS A 40 13.84 16.24 -3.14
N ARG A 41 15.14 15.95 -3.09
CA ARG A 41 15.71 14.67 -3.53
C ARG A 41 15.31 13.53 -2.60
N SER A 42 15.32 13.79 -1.29
CA SER A 42 14.96 12.84 -0.25
C SER A 42 13.47 12.50 -0.33
N ARG A 43 12.61 13.49 -0.57
CA ARG A 43 11.17 13.27 -0.80
C ARG A 43 10.89 12.39 -2.02
N GLN A 44 11.54 12.68 -3.15
CA GLN A 44 11.42 11.85 -4.36
C GLN A 44 11.95 10.42 -4.14
N ARG A 45 13.04 10.28 -3.37
CA ARG A 45 13.58 8.97 -3.01
C ARG A 45 12.62 8.20 -2.11
N LEU A 46 12.03 8.86 -1.12
CA LEU A 46 11.04 8.28 -0.22
C LEU A 46 9.85 7.74 -1.01
N GLU A 47 9.23 8.57 -1.85
CA GLU A 47 8.11 8.16 -2.71
C GLU A 47 8.48 6.97 -3.60
N LYS A 48 9.67 6.97 -4.20
CA LYS A 48 10.14 5.85 -5.03
C LYS A 48 10.39 4.57 -4.22
N LEU A 49 10.86 4.68 -2.98
CA LEU A 49 11.12 3.53 -2.12
C LEU A 49 9.82 2.92 -1.59
N ILE A 50 8.86 3.76 -1.22
CA ILE A 50 7.52 3.34 -0.80
C ILE A 50 6.82 2.57 -1.91
N ASN A 51 6.86 3.10 -3.14
CA ASN A 51 6.24 2.48 -4.30
C ASN A 51 7.09 1.37 -4.95
N ARG A 52 8.15 0.90 -4.28
CA ARG A 52 8.96 -0.21 -4.79
C ARG A 52 8.20 -1.50 -4.57
N VAL A 53 8.28 -2.42 -5.54
CA VAL A 53 7.75 -3.78 -5.40
C VAL A 53 8.60 -4.56 -4.37
N GLY A 54 8.30 -4.36 -3.08
CA GLY A 54 8.82 -5.15 -1.96
C GLY A 54 7.88 -6.30 -1.60
N SER A 55 6.56 -6.06 -1.65
CA SER A 55 5.52 -7.05 -1.37
C SER A 55 4.26 -6.82 -2.24
N GLY A 56 4.08 -7.61 -3.30
CA GLY A 56 2.82 -7.64 -4.05
C GLY A 56 2.55 -6.40 -4.92
N ASP A 57 1.27 -6.01 -5.01
CA ASP A 57 0.81 -4.81 -5.71
C ASP A 57 1.41 -3.57 -5.05
N ALA A 58 1.97 -2.69 -5.87
CA ALA A 58 2.71 -1.51 -5.42
C ALA A 58 2.35 -0.35 -6.35
N ASN A 59 2.81 0.86 -6.00
CA ASN A 59 2.52 2.09 -6.73
C ASN A 59 1.18 2.73 -6.35
N HIS A 60 0.74 2.57 -5.10
CA HIS A 60 -0.50 3.19 -4.60
C HIS A 60 -0.26 4.47 -3.81
N SER A 61 1.00 4.86 -3.55
CA SER A 61 1.34 6.00 -2.71
C SER A 61 1.90 7.19 -3.48
N LYS A 62 1.65 8.40 -3.01
CA LYS A 62 2.16 9.64 -3.61
C LYS A 62 2.39 10.72 -2.55
N LEU A 63 3.37 11.58 -2.75
CA LEU A 63 3.54 12.77 -1.92
C LEU A 63 2.25 13.61 -1.92
N ALA A 64 1.77 13.94 -0.73
CA ALA A 64 0.61 14.82 -0.58
C ALA A 64 0.88 16.20 -1.22
N PRO A 65 -0.15 16.97 -1.62
CA PRO A 65 0.02 18.33 -2.14
C PRO A 65 0.79 19.24 -1.18
N THR A 66 0.57 19.06 0.12
CA THR A 66 1.29 19.73 1.22
C THR A 66 1.92 18.67 2.12
N PRO A 67 3.08 18.09 1.74
CA PRO A 67 3.63 16.92 2.44
C PRO A 67 4.50 17.28 3.65
N ASP A 68 4.88 18.55 3.81
CA ASP A 68 5.86 19.01 4.79
C ASP A 68 5.18 19.51 6.08
N PHE A 69 5.39 18.76 7.16
CA PHE A 69 4.97 19.05 8.52
C PHE A 69 6.16 19.14 9.47
N THR A 70 7.32 19.58 8.96
CA THR A 70 8.54 19.70 9.76
C THR A 70 8.32 20.60 10.98
N GLY A 71 8.55 20.04 12.18
CA GLY A 71 8.36 20.76 13.44
C GLY A 71 6.92 20.78 13.97
N CYS A 72 5.97 20.20 13.24
CA CYS A 72 4.62 19.94 13.74
C CYS A 72 4.53 18.57 14.43
N SER A 73 3.51 18.39 15.27
CA SER A 73 3.24 17.08 15.87
C SER A 73 2.54 16.14 14.87
N LEU A 74 2.60 14.82 15.13
CA LEU A 74 1.85 13.84 14.33
C LEU A 74 0.34 14.11 14.39
N ARG A 75 -0.13 14.60 15.55
CA ARG A 75 -1.53 15.00 15.75
C ARG A 75 -1.95 16.15 14.83
N ASP A 76 -1.11 17.17 14.67
CA ASP A 76 -1.43 18.32 13.81
C ASP A 76 -1.58 17.89 12.35
N MET A 77 -0.69 17.01 11.89
CA MET A 77 -0.76 16.46 10.54
C MET A 77 -1.95 15.52 10.36
N CYS A 78 -2.26 14.65 11.34
CA CYS A 78 -3.44 13.79 11.30
C CYS A 78 -4.74 14.62 11.23
N ASN A 79 -4.85 15.68 12.03
CA ASN A 79 -5.98 16.61 11.97
C ASN A 79 -6.08 17.30 10.60
N HIS A 80 -4.95 17.72 10.02
CA HIS A 80 -4.92 18.28 8.66
C HIS A 80 -5.44 17.28 7.65
N PHE A 81 -4.94 16.04 7.69
CA PHE A 81 -5.37 14.98 6.78
C PHE A 81 -6.87 14.71 6.89
N ILE A 82 -7.40 14.56 8.11
CA ILE A 82 -8.84 14.39 8.36
C ILE A 82 -9.66 15.57 7.78
N ALA A 83 -9.15 16.80 7.89
CA ALA A 83 -9.85 17.98 7.38
C ALA A 83 -9.89 18.04 5.84
N VAL A 84 -8.85 17.54 5.15
CA VAL A 84 -8.74 17.66 3.69
C VAL A 84 -9.17 16.42 2.92
N ARG A 85 -9.16 15.23 3.55
CA ARG A 85 -9.37 13.95 2.85
C ARG A 85 -10.71 13.84 2.14
N GLU A 86 -11.77 14.46 2.66
CA GLU A 86 -13.09 14.46 2.03
C GLU A 86 -13.12 15.36 0.78
N SER A 87 -12.44 16.50 0.85
CA SER A 87 -12.40 17.48 -0.25
C SER A 87 -11.41 17.16 -1.36
N ASP A 88 -10.38 16.37 -1.05
CA ASP A 88 -9.35 15.99 -2.00
C ASP A 88 -9.59 14.55 -2.49
N GLU A 89 -10.20 14.41 -3.67
CA GLU A 89 -10.48 13.12 -4.29
C GLU A 89 -9.21 12.34 -4.70
N SER A 90 -8.04 12.99 -4.68
CA SER A 90 -6.78 12.35 -5.05
C SER A 90 -6.15 11.54 -3.92
N VAL A 91 -6.62 11.69 -2.69
CA VAL A 91 -6.11 10.94 -1.53
C VAL A 91 -7.04 9.79 -1.15
N GLN A 92 -6.55 8.76 -0.48
CA GLN A 92 -7.38 7.70 0.08
C GLN A 92 -7.72 8.04 1.53
N PRO A 93 -9.00 8.12 1.94
CA PRO A 93 -9.38 8.76 3.20
C PRO A 93 -9.08 7.93 4.47
N PHE A 94 -8.87 6.62 4.34
CA PHE A 94 -8.69 5.74 5.50
C PHE A 94 -7.23 5.54 5.91
N TYR A 95 -6.26 5.73 5.00
CA TYR A 95 -4.86 5.39 5.25
C TYR A 95 -3.88 6.40 4.67
N PHE A 96 -2.83 6.71 5.42
CA PHE A 96 -1.74 7.57 4.96
C PHE A 96 -0.41 7.19 5.62
N ILE A 97 0.68 7.68 5.04
CA ILE A 97 2.05 7.30 5.39
C ILE A 97 2.80 8.52 5.90
N VAL A 98 3.58 8.32 6.95
CA VAL A 98 4.37 9.38 7.58
C VAL A 98 5.81 8.95 7.75
N THR A 99 6.73 9.81 7.34
CA THR A 99 8.13 9.74 7.73
C THR A 99 8.41 10.66 8.91
N ASP A 100 8.76 10.06 10.06
CA ASP A 100 9.07 10.77 11.30
C ASP A 100 10.56 10.73 11.68
N ASN A 101 11.38 10.06 10.86
CA ASN A 101 12.82 9.98 11.04
C ASN A 101 13.55 10.17 9.70
N ALA A 102 14.64 10.94 9.69
CA ALA A 102 15.45 11.13 8.48
C ALA A 102 16.11 9.82 7.99
N ASN A 103 16.36 8.89 8.92
CA ASN A 103 16.92 7.56 8.64
C ASN A 103 15.82 6.51 8.36
N PHE A 104 14.75 6.89 7.65
CA PHE A 104 13.58 6.04 7.36
C PHE A 104 13.87 4.72 6.63
N GLN A 105 15.08 4.53 6.08
CA GLN A 105 15.48 3.26 5.48
C GLN A 105 15.81 2.19 6.52
N THR A 106 16.27 2.58 7.71
CA THR A 106 16.56 1.67 8.82
C THR A 106 15.45 1.71 9.86
N GLU A 107 14.95 2.91 10.15
CA GLU A 107 13.91 3.13 11.16
C GLU A 107 12.49 2.90 10.62
N GLY A 108 12.36 2.62 9.32
CA GLY A 108 11.06 2.50 8.67
C GLY A 108 10.28 3.81 8.62
N VAL A 109 8.99 3.67 8.34
CA VAL A 109 7.99 4.75 8.27
C VAL A 109 6.74 4.33 9.03
N LEU A 110 5.90 5.29 9.39
CA LEU A 110 4.64 5.03 10.07
C LEU A 110 3.52 4.90 9.04
N GLY A 111 2.78 3.80 9.09
CA GLY A 111 1.46 3.68 8.49
C GLY A 111 0.40 4.10 9.50
N ILE A 112 -0.53 4.97 9.09
CA ILE A 112 -1.63 5.43 9.94
C ILE A 112 -2.93 5.04 9.28
N CYS A 113 -3.73 4.24 9.98
CA CYS A 113 -5.06 3.83 9.56
C CYS A 113 -6.09 4.51 10.46
N LEU A 114 -7.16 5.03 9.86
CA LEU A 114 -8.22 5.78 10.52
C LEU A 114 -9.51 4.96 10.68
N ASP A 115 -9.50 3.69 10.29
CA ASP A 115 -10.58 2.72 10.53
C ASP A 115 -9.98 1.30 10.64
N CYS A 116 -9.15 1.09 11.67
CA CYS A 116 -8.35 -0.14 11.82
C CYS A 116 -9.16 -1.41 12.05
N ASN A 117 -10.34 -1.29 12.65
CA ASN A 117 -11.16 -2.44 13.01
C ASN A 117 -12.18 -2.82 11.92
N ASN A 118 -12.16 -2.14 10.77
CA ASN A 118 -13.08 -2.36 9.64
C ASN A 118 -14.57 -2.38 10.05
N GLY A 119 -14.90 -1.78 11.19
CA GLY A 119 -16.23 -1.74 11.77
C GLY A 119 -16.98 -0.44 11.48
N GLY A 120 -16.29 0.56 10.89
CA GLY A 120 -16.82 1.91 10.72
C GLY A 120 -16.85 2.73 12.03
N ASP A 121 -16.28 2.18 13.11
CA ASP A 121 -16.14 2.85 14.40
C ASP A 121 -15.03 3.92 14.37
N GLY A 122 -14.17 3.89 13.35
CA GLY A 122 -13.16 4.91 13.08
C GLY A 122 -11.93 4.79 13.96
N ASP A 123 -11.64 3.60 14.50
CA ASP A 123 -10.47 3.40 15.36
C ASP A 123 -9.18 3.78 14.63
N VAL A 124 -8.39 4.65 15.27
CA VAL A 124 -7.11 5.10 14.72
C VAL A 124 -6.00 4.19 15.22
N GLY A 125 -5.18 3.72 14.28
CA GLY A 125 -3.99 2.93 14.57
C GLY A 125 -2.77 3.52 13.89
N VAL A 126 -1.63 3.34 14.56
CA VAL A 126 -0.30 3.63 14.01
C VAL A 126 0.52 2.36 14.13
N ALA A 127 1.27 2.05 13.07
CA ALA A 127 2.25 0.97 13.09
C ALA A 127 3.48 1.33 12.26
N ARG A 128 4.67 1.02 12.78
CA ARG A 128 5.94 1.19 12.06
C ARG A 128 6.16 0.04 11.08
N CYS A 129 6.53 0.40 9.85
CA CYS A 129 6.69 -0.51 8.74
C CYS A 129 7.99 -0.23 7.99
N PRO A 130 8.67 -1.26 7.46
CA PRO A 130 9.74 -1.05 6.48
C PRO A 130 9.24 -0.19 5.31
N VAL A 131 10.11 0.71 4.84
CA VAL A 131 9.74 1.70 3.82
C VAL A 131 9.20 1.08 2.54
N ASP A 132 9.67 -0.09 2.15
CA ASP A 132 9.31 -0.81 0.93
C ASP A 132 8.11 -1.76 1.09
N MET A 133 7.53 -1.84 2.29
CA MET A 133 6.38 -2.70 2.61
C MET A 133 5.11 -1.90 2.91
N VAL A 134 5.26 -0.62 3.29
CA VAL A 134 4.15 0.20 3.80
C VAL A 134 3.02 0.40 2.78
N ASP A 135 3.35 0.54 1.48
CA ASP A 135 2.38 0.70 0.39
C ASP A 135 1.52 -0.56 0.24
N GLY A 136 2.17 -1.72 0.17
CA GLY A 136 1.50 -3.01 0.06
C GLY A 136 0.67 -3.37 1.29
N ARG A 137 1.07 -2.92 2.49
CA ARG A 137 0.24 -3.07 3.71
C ARG A 137 -1.02 -2.22 3.64
N GLY A 138 -0.90 -0.96 3.23
CA GLY A 138 -2.07 -0.10 3.00
C GLY A 138 -3.04 -0.72 1.98
N ALA A 139 -2.51 -1.28 0.88
CA ALA A 139 -3.31 -1.98 -0.12
C ALA A 139 -3.94 -3.26 0.42
N GLY A 140 -3.21 -4.03 1.23
CA GLY A 140 -3.72 -5.24 1.89
C GLY A 140 -4.90 -4.94 2.82
N LEU A 141 -4.81 -3.87 3.62
CA LEU A 141 -5.91 -3.39 4.46
C LEU A 141 -7.11 -2.98 3.61
N TYR A 142 -6.89 -2.20 2.55
CA TYR A 142 -7.95 -1.74 1.65
C TYR A 142 -8.73 -2.89 1.00
N TYR A 143 -8.03 -3.89 0.49
CA TYR A 143 -8.66 -5.04 -0.16
C TYR A 143 -9.20 -6.09 0.81
N GLY A 144 -9.09 -5.85 2.13
CA GLY A 144 -9.47 -6.83 3.15
C GLY A 144 -8.63 -8.12 3.11
N LEU A 145 -7.38 -8.01 2.64
CA LEU A 145 -6.42 -9.12 2.55
C LEU A 145 -5.51 -9.22 3.77
N ALA A 146 -5.48 -8.17 4.60
CA ALA A 146 -4.73 -8.11 5.84
C ALA A 146 -5.57 -7.41 6.91
N GLU A 147 -5.35 -7.77 8.16
CA GLU A 147 -5.95 -7.10 9.32
C GLU A 147 -4.95 -6.14 9.97
N TRP A 148 -5.47 -5.14 10.69
CA TRP A 148 -4.59 -4.20 11.40
C TRP A 148 -3.76 -4.89 12.49
N GLU A 149 -4.30 -5.91 13.16
CA GLU A 149 -3.58 -6.69 14.17
C GLU A 149 -2.33 -7.36 13.58
N GLU A 150 -2.43 -7.95 12.38
CA GLU A 150 -1.28 -8.54 11.67
C GLU A 150 -0.17 -7.49 11.39
N THR A 151 -0.57 -6.24 11.14
CA THR A 151 0.37 -5.13 10.93
C THR A 151 1.14 -4.82 12.21
N GLN A 152 0.47 -4.83 13.37
CA GLN A 152 1.07 -4.59 14.68
C GLN A 152 1.97 -5.75 15.12
N GLU A 153 1.56 -7.00 14.89
CA GLU A 153 2.41 -8.17 15.16
C GLU A 153 3.71 -8.11 14.36
N ALA A 154 3.62 -7.72 13.09
CA ALA A 154 4.79 -7.61 12.24
C ALA A 154 5.69 -6.41 12.61
N GLU A 155 5.14 -5.31 13.13
CA GLU A 155 5.94 -4.25 13.75
C GLU A 155 6.69 -4.77 14.99
N GLN A 156 5.99 -5.49 15.88
CA GLN A 156 6.58 -6.03 17.11
C GLN A 156 7.70 -7.04 16.83
N LEU A 157 7.61 -7.79 15.73
CA LEU A 157 8.66 -8.72 15.29
C LEU A 157 9.91 -7.99 14.77
N GLU A 158 9.73 -6.88 14.06
CA GLU A 158 10.80 -6.16 13.37
C GLU A 158 11.46 -5.09 14.26
N TYR A 159 10.66 -4.35 15.02
CA TYR A 159 11.07 -3.18 15.81
C TYR A 159 10.84 -3.34 17.32
N GLY A 160 10.28 -4.47 17.75
CA GLY A 160 10.12 -4.77 19.17
C GLY A 160 11.46 -4.99 19.87
N PRO A 161 11.49 -4.91 21.21
CA PRO A 161 12.66 -5.35 21.96
C PRO A 161 13.00 -6.81 21.63
N ASP A 162 14.29 -7.13 21.54
CA ASP A 162 14.79 -8.49 21.32
C ASP A 162 14.01 -9.46 22.21
N GLN A 163 13.18 -10.31 21.59
CA GLN A 163 12.50 -11.36 22.32
C GLN A 163 13.56 -12.36 22.77
N ASP A 164 13.59 -12.65 24.07
CA ASP A 164 14.38 -13.74 24.62
C ASP A 164 14.11 -15.01 23.78
N PRO A 165 15.14 -15.70 23.25
CA PRO A 165 14.96 -16.84 22.35
C PRO A 165 14.21 -18.03 22.98
N GLU A 166 13.87 -17.95 24.27
CA GLU A 166 13.11 -18.95 25.02
C GLU A 166 11.59 -18.76 24.99
N GLN A 167 11.03 -17.82 24.21
CA GLN A 167 9.63 -17.94 23.79
C GLN A 167 9.50 -19.05 22.76
N GLU A 168 9.58 -20.28 23.26
CA GLU A 168 9.29 -21.53 22.59
C GLU A 168 7.88 -21.39 22.00
N ARG A 169 7.82 -21.07 20.70
CA ARG A 169 6.58 -21.21 19.93
C ARG A 169 6.16 -22.65 20.12
N ASP A 170 4.92 -22.89 20.54
CA ASP A 170 4.34 -24.22 20.49
C ASP A 170 4.37 -24.68 19.03
N THR A 171 5.40 -25.45 18.66
CA THR A 171 5.59 -26.02 17.32
C THR A 171 4.64 -27.19 17.08
N ARG A 172 3.68 -27.45 17.97
CA ARG A 172 2.59 -28.37 17.68
C ARG A 172 1.82 -27.78 16.49
N PRO A 173 1.61 -28.55 15.41
CA PRO A 173 0.72 -28.12 14.35
C PRO A 173 -0.68 -27.95 14.95
N GLY A 174 -1.07 -26.70 15.16
CA GLY A 174 -2.48 -26.32 15.26
C GLY A 174 -3.21 -26.71 13.97
N PRO A 175 -4.55 -26.70 13.95
CA PRO A 175 -5.30 -26.98 12.73
C PRO A 175 -4.76 -26.12 11.59
N VAL A 176 -4.40 -26.77 10.49
CA VAL A 176 -3.81 -26.13 9.31
C VAL A 176 -4.71 -24.99 8.86
N GLN A 177 -4.33 -23.75 9.18
CA GLN A 177 -4.83 -22.60 8.45
C GLN A 177 -4.03 -22.58 7.14
N LEU A 178 -4.72 -22.90 6.05
CA LEU A 178 -4.19 -22.77 4.70
C LEU A 178 -3.84 -21.29 4.47
N ARG A 179 -2.58 -20.92 4.69
CA ARG A 179 -1.96 -19.75 4.07
C ARG A 179 -2.25 -19.85 2.57
N SER A 180 -3.08 -18.98 2.03
CA SER A 180 -3.33 -18.94 0.59
C SER A 180 -2.13 -18.31 -0.13
N THR A 181 -1.01 -19.03 -0.19
CA THR A 181 -0.02 -18.81 -1.24
C THR A 181 -0.61 -19.34 -2.54
N TYR A 182 -1.24 -18.47 -3.33
CA TYR A 182 -1.57 -18.82 -4.70
C TYR A 182 -0.27 -18.89 -5.52
N GLY A 183 0.29 -20.09 -5.62
CA GLY A 183 1.19 -20.42 -6.72
C GLY A 183 0.36 -20.51 -7.99
N SER A 184 0.66 -19.68 -8.98
CA SER A 184 0.15 -19.86 -10.34
C SER A 184 0.85 -21.07 -10.95
N TYR A 185 0.16 -22.21 -11.01
CA TYR A 185 0.61 -23.39 -11.74
C TYR A 185 -0.17 -23.47 -13.06
N SER A 186 0.56 -23.51 -14.17
CA SER A 186 -0.01 -23.83 -15.48
C SER A 186 0.00 -25.35 -15.66
N LEU A 187 -1.15 -25.94 -15.99
CA LEU A 187 -1.29 -27.37 -16.33
C LEU A 187 -0.98 -27.65 -17.82
N VAL A 188 -0.28 -26.74 -18.50
CA VAL A 188 0.18 -26.96 -19.87
C VAL A 188 1.52 -27.67 -19.80
N GLU A 189 1.57 -28.92 -20.30
CA GLU A 189 2.86 -29.59 -20.54
C GLU A 189 3.77 -28.67 -21.36
N LYS A 190 5.04 -28.61 -20.99
CA LYS A 190 6.06 -27.73 -21.60
C LYS A 190 6.35 -28.16 -23.03
N GLY A 191 5.43 -27.84 -23.94
CA GLY A 191 5.56 -27.96 -25.39
C GLY A 191 6.19 -26.71 -25.98
N GLU A 192 6.97 -26.89 -27.03
CA GLU A 192 7.72 -25.86 -27.75
C GLU A 192 6.87 -24.62 -28.10
N LEU A 193 7.53 -23.46 -28.10
CA LEU A 193 7.01 -22.13 -28.46
C LEU A 193 6.10 -22.17 -29.69
N ALA A 194 4.80 -22.32 -29.47
CA ALA A 194 3.78 -22.03 -30.44
C ALA A 194 3.41 -20.55 -30.28
N VAL A 195 3.84 -19.73 -31.24
CA VAL A 195 3.37 -18.34 -31.39
C VAL A 195 1.88 -18.39 -31.65
N LEU A 196 1.08 -18.13 -30.62
CA LEU A 196 -0.36 -17.98 -30.77
C LEU A 196 -0.66 -16.62 -31.40
N HIS A 197 -0.92 -16.65 -32.70
CA HIS A 197 -1.64 -15.60 -33.41
C HIS A 197 -2.99 -15.35 -32.70
N LEU A 198 -3.13 -14.20 -32.07
CA LEU A 198 -4.42 -13.66 -31.67
C LEU A 198 -5.23 -13.38 -32.94
N ARG A 199 -6.08 -14.34 -33.35
CA ARG A 199 -7.21 -14.07 -34.23
C ARG A 199 -8.32 -13.48 -33.35
N SER A 200 -8.61 -12.21 -33.55
CA SER A 200 -9.83 -11.60 -33.06
C SER A 200 -11.03 -12.27 -33.73
N LEU A 201 -11.88 -12.91 -32.93
CA LEU A 201 -13.25 -13.22 -33.33
C LEU A 201 -14.12 -12.04 -32.90
N SER A 202 -14.28 -11.05 -33.78
CA SER A 202 -15.36 -10.08 -33.65
C SER A 202 -16.66 -10.76 -34.09
N MET A 203 -17.61 -10.95 -33.16
CA MET A 203 -18.98 -11.27 -33.54
C MET A 203 -19.64 -10.02 -34.14
N GLY A 204 -19.74 -10.02 -35.47
CA GLY A 204 -20.94 -9.71 -36.23
C GLY A 204 -21.72 -8.43 -35.92
N ALA A 205 -21.26 -7.31 -36.49
CA ALA A 205 -22.02 -6.22 -37.12
C ALA A 205 -20.93 -5.32 -37.74
N ASP A 206 -20.83 -5.03 -39.03
CA ASP A 206 -21.84 -4.84 -40.04
C ASP A 206 -21.26 -5.10 -41.44
N SER A 207 -22.18 -5.15 -42.40
CA SER A 207 -21.95 -5.07 -43.83
C SER A 207 -20.90 -4.05 -44.27
N LEU A 208 -20.30 -4.37 -45.41
CA LEU A 208 -19.65 -3.51 -46.41
C LEU A 208 -18.12 -3.58 -46.46
N SER A 209 -17.70 -4.35 -47.47
CA SER A 209 -16.50 -4.22 -48.29
C SER A 209 -15.84 -2.84 -48.32
N CYS A 210 -14.50 -2.80 -48.25
CA CYS A 210 -13.67 -2.39 -49.38
C CYS A 210 -12.18 -2.60 -49.08
N THR A 211 -11.51 -3.29 -49.98
CA THR A 211 -10.05 -3.43 -50.08
C THR A 211 -9.40 -2.09 -50.43
N TYR A 212 -8.28 -1.76 -49.78
CA TYR A 212 -7.29 -0.84 -50.34
C TYR A 212 -5.87 -1.21 -49.88
N GLN A 213 -5.03 -1.54 -50.86
CA GLN A 213 -3.58 -1.73 -50.76
C GLN A 213 -2.85 -0.38 -50.74
N SER A 214 -1.71 -0.31 -50.04
CA SER A 214 -0.48 0.47 -50.34
C SER A 214 0.26 0.73 -49.02
N ASN A 215 1.58 0.76 -48.84
CA ASN A 215 2.79 0.40 -49.59
C ASN A 215 3.96 0.77 -48.63
N VAL A 216 5.09 0.04 -48.67
CA VAL A 216 6.47 0.51 -48.32
C VAL A 216 6.75 0.79 -46.82
N GLY A 217 7.87 0.38 -46.19
CA GLY A 217 9.12 -0.18 -46.68
C GLY A 217 10.09 -0.58 -45.54
N PHE A 218 11.21 -1.15 -45.98
CA PHE A 218 12.45 -1.59 -45.31
C PHE A 218 12.97 -0.64 -44.18
N VAL A 219 13.80 -1.08 -43.21
CA VAL A 219 15.21 -1.51 -43.38
C VAL A 219 15.70 -2.32 -42.17
N VAL A 220 16.50 -3.34 -42.46
CA VAL A 220 17.29 -4.19 -41.57
C VAL A 220 18.68 -3.57 -41.35
N ALA A 221 19.26 -3.77 -40.16
CA ALA A 221 20.70 -3.91 -40.00
C ALA A 221 20.97 -5.23 -39.25
#